data_AF-A0A7K2MJS8-F1
#
_entry.id   AF-A0A7K2MJS8-F1
#
_cell.length_a   1.000
_cell.length_b   1.000
_cell.length_c   1.000
_cell.angle_alpha   90.00
_cell.angle_beta   90.00
_cell.angle_gamma   90.00
#
_symmetry.space_group_name_H-M   'P 1'
#
loop_
_entity.id
_entity.type
_entity.pdbx_description
1 polymer ?
#
loop_
_entity_poly.entity_id
_entity_poly.type
_entity_poly.pdbx_seq_one_letter_code
_entity_poly.pdbx_strand_id
1 'polypeptide(L)'
;MGRVSYLRLPHLSGDQLCFVAEDDLWLASLDGPGRAWRLTVDRTKAGPPRFSPDGRHIAYTSWRSLVPEVHLVPVDGGPGRQLTHWGGFDTRVCGWSPPDPDGTTAVLAVASHGEPFSHLTWAYKVTPDGDPGRKLPWGPVSDIQAADLDGERKTLLLTGTPPHEPAAWKRYRGGATGRLWLHGERLLPDLGGHLAAPMFVGGRIAFLSDHEGVGNLYSCAPDGTGLRRHTDHDAFYARNAASDGTRVVYQCAGDLWIVDDLAPGSVPRRLDVRLSGPRAGRRTYQVPAAQHVGGVSVDETGRASAVVVRGSLYWLTHRDGPARTLADTPGVRVRLPEMLGDSGRIAYVTDAEGEDAVEISYLPRATGGRAARRLASGRLGRVLELVSDPAGERLAVASHDGRLLILDVGEPDAEVALTLDAVDAVDAGSPGDAGDEDAAGTADRADTTPGAPAEDTDA
;
A
#
# COMPACT_ATOMS: atom_id res chain seq x y z
N MET A 1 11.45 -25.99 -7.07
CA MET A 1 10.46 -25.13 -6.38
C MET A 1 11.13 -23.78 -6.14
N GLY A 2 10.68 -22.72 -6.81
CA GLY A 2 11.34 -21.41 -6.79
C GLY A 2 11.46 -20.82 -5.39
N ARG A 3 12.55 -20.09 -5.15
CA ARG A 3 12.92 -19.50 -3.87
C ARG A 3 12.09 -18.24 -3.61
N VAL A 4 10.81 -18.40 -3.28
CA VAL A 4 9.90 -17.26 -3.12
C VAL A 4 10.10 -16.62 -1.74
N SER A 5 10.86 -15.53 -1.68
CA SER A 5 11.04 -14.67 -0.50
C SER A 5 10.72 -13.23 -0.90
N TYR A 6 10.20 -12.43 0.04
CA TYR A 6 10.00 -11.00 -0.15
C TYR A 6 10.85 -10.26 0.88
N LEU A 7 12.05 -9.89 0.46
CA LEU A 7 13.06 -9.22 1.28
C LEU A 7 12.89 -7.72 1.10
N ARG A 8 12.87 -6.97 2.20
CA ARG A 8 12.62 -5.53 2.20
C ARG A 8 13.46 -4.80 3.23
N LEU A 9 13.58 -3.48 3.07
CA LEU A 9 14.17 -2.58 4.06
C LEU A 9 15.59 -2.99 4.52
N PRO A 10 16.59 -3.11 3.62
CA PRO A 10 17.93 -3.51 4.01
C PRO A 10 18.73 -2.38 4.68
N HIS A 11 19.77 -2.75 5.43
CA HIS A 11 20.86 -1.89 5.91
C HIS A 11 22.16 -2.71 6.06
N LEU A 12 23.31 -2.05 5.94
CA LEU A 12 24.64 -2.68 6.06
C LEU A 12 25.38 -2.18 7.30
N SER A 13 26.27 -2.99 7.83
CA SER A 13 27.35 -2.58 8.73
C SER A 13 28.47 -3.62 8.68
N GLY A 14 29.68 -3.24 8.26
CA GLY A 14 30.78 -4.20 8.11
C GLY A 14 30.41 -5.36 7.18
N ASP A 15 30.58 -6.59 7.62
CA ASP A 15 30.18 -7.80 6.87
C ASP A 15 28.71 -8.19 7.10
N GLN A 16 27.94 -7.41 7.86
CA GLN A 16 26.56 -7.74 8.20
C GLN A 16 25.53 -7.00 7.35
N LEU A 17 24.46 -7.73 7.04
CA LEU A 17 23.25 -7.26 6.39
C LEU A 17 22.08 -7.45 7.34
N CYS A 18 21.37 -6.37 7.66
CA CYS A 18 20.05 -6.43 8.30
C CYS A 18 18.97 -6.15 7.27
N PHE A 19 17.85 -6.83 7.36
CA PHE A 19 16.70 -6.63 6.48
C PHE A 19 15.42 -7.14 7.15
N VAL A 20 14.27 -6.80 6.56
CA VAL A 20 12.96 -7.29 6.99
C VAL A 20 12.45 -8.39 6.07
N ALA A 21 11.93 -9.46 6.66
CA ALA A 21 11.19 -10.51 5.96
C ALA A 21 10.20 -11.16 6.94
N GLU A 22 9.01 -11.55 6.44
CA GLU A 22 7.92 -12.06 7.31
C GLU A 22 7.60 -11.11 8.49
N ASP A 23 7.73 -9.80 8.25
CA ASP A 23 7.53 -8.72 9.23
C ASP A 23 8.49 -8.71 10.43
N ASP A 24 9.51 -9.55 10.42
CA ASP A 24 10.58 -9.57 11.42
C ASP A 24 11.91 -9.06 10.86
N LEU A 25 12.81 -8.62 11.74
CA LEU A 25 14.21 -8.34 11.41
C LEU A 25 14.99 -9.65 11.25
N TRP A 26 15.86 -9.66 10.25
CA TRP A 26 16.79 -10.75 9.96
C TRP A 26 18.20 -10.21 9.77
N LEU A 27 19.17 -11.05 10.07
CA LEU A 27 20.59 -10.81 9.86
C LEU A 27 21.19 -11.87 8.96
N ALA A 28 22.13 -11.46 8.12
CA ALA A 28 22.95 -12.34 7.30
C ALA A 28 24.37 -11.76 7.15
N SER A 29 25.36 -12.61 6.94
CA SER A 29 26.68 -12.16 6.48
C SER A 29 26.66 -11.88 4.97
N LEU A 30 27.43 -10.88 4.53
CA LEU A 30 27.66 -10.51 3.14
C LEU A 30 28.65 -11.44 2.43
N ASP A 31 29.52 -12.14 3.18
CA ASP A 31 30.66 -12.91 2.68
C ASP A 31 30.27 -14.33 2.20
N GLY A 32 29.24 -14.42 1.36
CA GLY A 32 28.83 -15.63 0.66
C GLY A 32 27.35 -15.98 0.80
N PRO A 33 26.91 -17.17 0.36
CA PRO A 33 25.53 -17.64 0.51
C PRO A 33 25.25 -17.98 1.99
N GLY A 34 25.20 -16.94 2.81
CA GLY A 34 24.99 -17.02 4.25
C GLY A 34 23.54 -17.37 4.59
N ARG A 35 23.39 -18.29 5.54
CA ARG A 35 22.12 -18.58 6.18
C ARG A 35 21.72 -17.36 7.02
N ALA A 36 20.59 -16.72 6.70
CA ALA A 36 20.07 -15.64 7.52
C ALA A 36 19.44 -16.19 8.80
N TRP A 37 19.60 -15.50 9.91
CA TRP A 37 18.90 -15.80 11.17
C TRP A 37 17.95 -14.67 11.54
N ARG A 38 16.88 -15.04 12.24
CA ARG A 38 15.83 -14.11 12.65
C ARG A 38 16.23 -13.44 13.95
N LEU A 39 16.11 -12.12 14.02
CA LEU A 39 16.49 -11.30 15.18
C LEU A 39 15.29 -10.95 16.05
N THR A 40 14.11 -10.71 15.46
CA THR A 40 12.86 -10.39 16.17
C THR A 40 11.76 -11.42 15.88
N VAL A 41 10.74 -11.48 16.72
CA VAL A 41 9.57 -12.38 16.52
C VAL A 41 8.26 -11.66 16.85
N ASP A 42 8.18 -10.38 16.48
CA ASP A 42 7.05 -9.51 16.80
C ASP A 42 5.84 -9.83 15.91
N ARG A 43 6.06 -10.35 14.68
CA ARG A 43 5.02 -10.64 13.67
C ARG A 43 4.05 -9.48 13.45
N THR A 44 4.57 -8.27 13.52
CA THR A 44 3.86 -7.03 13.27
C THR A 44 4.69 -6.18 12.32
N LYS A 45 4.05 -5.23 11.65
CA LYS A 45 4.74 -4.36 10.69
C LYS A 45 6.03 -3.78 11.29
N ALA A 46 7.14 -4.01 10.60
CA ALA A 46 8.43 -3.36 10.86
C ALA A 46 8.78 -2.32 9.77
N GLY A 47 9.33 -1.19 10.20
CA GLY A 47 9.94 -0.15 9.39
C GLY A 47 11.45 -0.34 9.20
N PRO A 48 12.15 0.63 8.59
CA PRO A 48 13.55 0.45 8.19
C PRO A 48 14.49 0.23 9.40
N PRO A 49 15.31 -0.84 9.42
CA PRO A 49 16.37 -1.01 10.40
C PRO A 49 17.57 -0.12 10.05
N ARG A 50 18.28 0.34 11.07
CA ARG A 50 19.53 1.13 10.99
C ARG A 50 20.51 0.62 12.03
N PHE A 51 21.63 0.07 11.58
CA PHE A 51 22.74 -0.28 12.47
C PHE A 51 23.28 0.98 13.15
N SER A 52 23.62 0.86 14.43
CA SER A 52 24.40 1.89 15.13
C SER A 52 25.79 2.03 14.51
N PRO A 53 26.45 3.19 14.66
CA PRO A 53 27.80 3.41 14.09
C PRO A 53 28.85 2.39 14.55
N ASP A 54 28.69 1.84 15.75
CA ASP A 54 29.56 0.79 16.30
C ASP A 54 29.16 -0.64 15.88
N GLY A 55 28.07 -0.79 15.12
CA GLY A 55 27.55 -2.08 14.66
C GLY A 55 26.95 -2.97 15.74
N ARG A 56 26.78 -2.49 16.99
CA ARG A 56 26.33 -3.33 18.12
C ARG A 56 24.81 -3.39 18.28
N HIS A 57 24.10 -2.39 17.77
CA HIS A 57 22.66 -2.26 17.91
C HIS A 57 21.98 -1.99 16.57
N ILE A 58 20.69 -2.30 16.52
CA ILE A 58 19.81 -1.92 15.41
C ILE A 58 18.65 -1.10 15.97
N ALA A 59 18.54 0.13 15.49
CA ALA A 59 17.35 0.96 15.67
C ALA A 59 16.36 0.68 14.54
N TYR A 60 15.08 0.54 14.87
CA TYR A 60 14.03 0.29 13.87
C TYR A 60 12.68 0.80 14.37
N THR A 61 11.75 1.00 13.43
CA THR A 61 10.36 1.29 13.78
C THR A 61 9.56 0.00 13.90
N SER A 62 8.80 -0.18 14.98
CA SER A 62 7.90 -1.34 15.17
C SER A 62 6.50 -0.90 15.58
N TRP A 63 5.49 -1.60 15.05
CA TRP A 63 4.08 -1.44 15.39
C TRP A 63 3.62 -2.39 16.51
N ARG A 64 4.54 -3.03 17.25
CA ARG A 64 4.16 -3.92 18.36
C ARG A 64 3.38 -3.21 19.48
N SER A 65 3.51 -1.90 19.57
CA SER A 65 2.81 -1.00 20.50
C SER A 65 1.52 -0.38 19.91
N LEU A 66 0.89 -1.01 18.91
CA LEU A 66 -0.26 -0.52 18.12
C LEU A 66 0.04 0.66 17.19
N VAL A 67 0.77 1.67 17.70
CA VAL A 67 1.35 2.79 16.94
C VAL A 67 2.86 2.59 16.74
N PRO A 68 3.44 3.12 15.65
CA PRO A 68 4.86 2.97 15.40
C PRO A 68 5.69 3.75 16.42
N GLU A 69 6.66 3.06 17.01
CA GLU A 69 7.64 3.68 17.91
C GLU A 69 9.06 3.24 17.52
N VAL A 70 10.05 4.04 17.94
CA VAL A 70 11.47 3.73 17.80
C VAL A 70 11.84 2.66 18.80
N HIS A 71 12.49 1.61 18.31
CA HIS A 71 12.93 0.47 19.09
C HIS A 71 14.40 0.18 18.84
N LEU A 72 15.06 -0.41 19.84
CA LEU A 72 16.46 -0.80 19.78
C LEU A 72 16.62 -2.27 20.16
N VAL A 73 17.41 -3.01 19.41
CA VAL A 73 17.75 -4.41 19.70
C VAL A 73 19.27 -4.64 19.53
N PRO A 74 19.92 -5.44 20.39
CA PRO A 74 21.31 -5.84 20.16
C PRO A 74 21.43 -6.72 18.92
N VAL A 75 22.52 -6.57 18.16
CA VAL A 75 22.78 -7.35 16.94
C VAL A 75 22.94 -8.84 17.22
N ASP A 76 23.54 -9.20 18.36
CA ASP A 76 23.69 -10.59 18.81
C ASP A 76 22.37 -11.21 19.32
N GLY A 77 21.28 -10.43 19.34
CA GLY A 77 20.00 -10.81 19.92
C GLY A 77 19.89 -10.50 21.41
N GLY A 78 18.75 -10.89 22.01
CA GLY A 78 18.40 -10.58 23.39
C GLY A 78 17.24 -9.59 23.48
N PRO A 79 16.97 -9.04 24.68
CA PRO A 79 15.82 -8.18 24.90
C PRO A 79 15.98 -6.86 24.13
N GLY A 80 14.96 -6.52 23.33
CA GLY A 80 14.84 -5.19 22.74
C GLY A 80 14.19 -4.20 23.72
N ARG A 81 14.45 -2.90 23.51
CA ARG A 81 13.79 -1.80 24.25
C ARG A 81 13.04 -0.87 23.32
N GLN A 82 11.96 -0.28 23.83
CA GLN A 82 11.26 0.83 23.19
C GLN A 82 11.93 2.13 23.67
N LEU A 83 12.25 3.03 22.73
CA LEU A 83 12.92 4.30 23.02
C LEU A 83 11.96 5.47 23.04
N THR A 84 10.85 5.40 22.30
CA THR A 84 9.89 6.51 22.17
C THR A 84 8.49 6.07 22.57
N HIS A 85 7.70 7.04 23.01
CA HIS A 85 6.28 6.89 23.37
C HIS A 85 5.51 8.08 22.77
N TRP A 86 5.72 8.33 21.48
CA TRP A 86 5.27 9.54 20.81
C TRP A 86 3.82 9.49 20.33
N GLY A 87 3.27 8.30 20.09
CA GLY A 87 1.87 8.14 19.68
C GLY A 87 1.53 8.56 18.25
N GLY A 88 2.52 8.94 17.43
CA GLY A 88 2.35 9.33 16.03
C GLY A 88 2.27 8.13 15.09
N PHE A 89 1.46 8.19 14.04
CA PHE A 89 1.29 7.09 13.06
C PHE A 89 2.38 7.04 11.98
N ASP A 90 3.27 8.03 12.00
CA ASP A 90 4.26 8.37 10.99
C ASP A 90 5.70 8.32 11.53
N THR A 91 5.89 7.96 12.81
CA THR A 91 7.20 7.77 13.44
C THR A 91 8.07 6.83 12.61
N ARG A 92 9.26 7.31 12.19
CA ARG A 92 10.18 6.55 11.34
C ARG A 92 11.64 6.76 11.71
N VAL A 93 12.37 5.67 11.89
CA VAL A 93 13.83 5.69 11.98
C VAL A 93 14.44 6.02 10.61
N CYS A 94 15.34 6.99 10.58
CA CYS A 94 16.02 7.47 9.38
C CYS A 94 17.49 7.03 9.33
N GLY A 95 18.18 7.08 10.47
CA GLY A 95 19.61 6.78 10.55
C GLY A 95 20.14 6.96 11.97
N TRP A 96 21.44 7.20 12.07
CA TRP A 96 22.14 7.55 13.30
C TRP A 96 22.93 8.83 13.08
N SER A 97 23.10 9.63 14.14
CA SER A 97 24.08 10.70 14.11
C SER A 97 25.48 10.12 14.21
N PRO A 98 26.50 10.76 13.61
CA PRO A 98 27.88 10.47 13.98
C PRO A 98 28.07 10.74 15.49
N PRO A 99 29.09 10.13 16.13
CA PRO A 99 29.40 10.39 17.52
C PRO A 99 29.58 11.88 17.78
N ASP A 100 28.93 12.41 18.81
CA ASP A 100 29.22 13.74 19.35
C ASP A 100 30.63 13.73 19.99
N PRO A 101 31.25 14.89 20.31
CA PRO A 101 32.64 14.94 20.81
C PRO A 101 32.89 14.14 22.10
N ASP A 102 31.85 13.86 22.87
CA ASP A 102 31.84 13.01 24.07
C ASP A 102 31.72 11.50 23.76
N GLY A 103 31.59 11.13 22.49
CA GLY A 103 31.39 9.76 22.01
C GLY A 103 29.93 9.32 21.96
N THR A 104 28.98 10.17 22.35
CA THR A 104 27.56 9.83 22.37
C THR A 104 26.98 9.77 20.96
N THR A 105 26.19 8.75 20.64
CA THR A 105 25.44 8.66 19.37
C THR A 105 23.94 8.71 19.63
N ALA A 106 23.17 9.16 18.65
CA ALA A 106 21.71 9.21 18.75
C ALA A 106 21.07 8.65 17.48
N VAL A 107 19.92 7.99 17.65
CA VAL A 107 19.04 7.62 16.53
C VAL A 107 18.45 8.90 15.95
N LEU A 108 18.49 9.00 14.62
CA LEU A 108 17.78 10.05 13.89
C LEU A 108 16.44 9.50 13.43
N ALA A 109 15.36 10.17 13.80
CA ALA A 109 14.00 9.79 13.46
C ALA A 109 13.20 11.00 12.95
N VAL A 110 12.11 10.72 12.24
CA VAL A 110 11.09 11.71 11.89
C VAL A 110 9.75 11.30 12.47
N ALA A 111 8.97 12.27 12.94
CA ALA A 111 7.61 12.08 13.46
C ALA A 111 6.85 13.41 13.49
N SER A 112 5.53 13.37 13.51
CA SER A 112 4.64 14.49 13.79
C SER A 112 4.35 14.63 15.30
N HIS A 113 5.29 14.22 16.16
CA HIS A 113 5.09 14.20 17.61
C HIS A 113 4.93 15.61 18.18
N GLY A 114 3.77 15.87 18.78
CA GLY A 114 3.41 17.19 19.28
C GLY A 114 2.91 18.16 18.21
N GLU A 115 2.68 17.68 16.99
CA GLU A 115 2.19 18.49 15.87
C GLU A 115 0.68 18.26 15.62
N PRO A 116 -0.05 19.29 15.15
CA PRO A 116 -1.49 19.19 14.94
C PRO A 116 -1.89 18.30 13.76
N PHE A 117 -0.97 18.01 12.83
CA PHE A 117 -1.25 17.25 11.61
C PHE A 117 -0.17 16.22 11.31
N SER A 118 -0.57 15.03 10.87
CA SER A 118 0.32 13.89 10.59
C SER A 118 1.28 14.09 9.42
N HIS A 119 1.03 15.06 8.53
CA HIS A 119 1.93 15.40 7.43
C HIS A 119 2.98 16.46 7.83
N LEU A 120 2.86 17.04 9.03
CA LEU A 120 3.84 17.96 9.58
C LEU A 120 4.84 17.19 10.45
N THR A 121 5.85 16.62 9.80
CA THR A 121 6.88 15.80 10.45
C THR A 121 8.13 16.61 10.73
N TRP A 122 8.73 16.47 11.93
CA TRP A 122 10.04 17.03 12.25
C TRP A 122 11.08 15.94 12.44
N ALA A 123 12.36 16.29 12.31
CA ALA A 123 13.45 15.43 12.72
C ALA A 123 13.69 15.50 14.23
N TYR A 124 14.07 14.35 14.81
CA TYR A 124 14.37 14.17 16.22
C TYR A 124 15.69 13.40 16.38
N LYS A 125 16.45 13.74 17.42
CA LYS A 125 17.54 12.92 17.95
C LYS A 125 17.02 12.15 19.15
N VAL A 126 17.10 10.82 19.14
CA VAL A 126 16.70 9.96 20.26
C VAL A 126 17.94 9.23 20.78
N THR A 127 18.30 9.43 22.04
CA THR A 127 19.44 8.73 22.62
C THR A 127 19.11 7.25 22.81
N PRO A 128 20.10 6.35 22.73
CA PRO A 128 19.88 4.95 23.02
C PRO A 128 19.22 4.75 24.38
N ASP A 129 19.55 5.56 25.39
CA ASP A 129 19.06 5.37 26.76
C ASP A 129 17.59 5.73 26.98
N GLY A 130 16.87 6.17 25.95
CA GLY A 130 15.41 6.37 26.01
C GLY A 130 14.98 7.73 26.56
N ASP A 131 15.83 8.77 26.41
CA ASP A 131 15.42 10.16 26.58
C ASP A 131 14.26 10.48 25.61
N PRO A 132 13.24 11.32 25.97
CA PRO A 132 12.06 11.64 25.16
C PRO A 132 12.31 12.08 23.71
N GLY A 133 13.56 12.35 23.36
CA GLY A 133 13.99 12.72 22.03
C GLY A 133 13.94 14.23 21.87
N ARG A 134 15.01 14.77 21.28
CA ARG A 134 15.16 16.20 21.04
C ARG A 134 14.70 16.54 19.63
N LYS A 135 13.63 17.35 19.53
CA LYS A 135 13.19 17.96 18.27
C LYS A 135 14.28 18.85 17.68
N LEU A 136 14.51 18.77 16.38
CA LEU A 136 15.55 19.50 15.67
C LEU A 136 14.97 20.71 14.90
N PRO A 137 15.75 21.79 14.68
CA PRO A 137 15.19 23.10 14.35
C PRO A 137 14.93 23.33 12.85
N TRP A 138 15.06 22.33 11.98
CA TRP A 138 15.09 22.52 10.52
C TRP A 138 13.71 22.57 9.84
N GLY A 139 12.63 22.64 10.62
CA GLY A 139 11.26 22.65 10.08
C GLY A 139 10.78 21.27 9.60
N PRO A 140 9.70 21.25 8.80
CA PRO A 140 9.11 20.01 8.31
C PRO A 140 10.03 19.24 7.36
N VAL A 141 10.34 17.99 7.72
CA VAL A 141 11.25 17.09 6.98
C VAL A 141 10.71 15.67 7.00
N SER A 142 11.01 14.90 5.95
CA SER A 142 10.54 13.53 5.77
C SER A 142 11.67 12.48 5.86
N ASP A 143 12.92 12.94 5.78
CA ASP A 143 14.13 12.16 6.05
C ASP A 143 15.23 13.09 6.57
N ILE A 144 16.15 12.50 7.33
CA ILE A 144 17.35 13.16 7.82
C ILE A 144 18.52 12.17 7.90
N GLN A 145 19.67 12.61 7.41
CA GLN A 145 20.97 11.97 7.66
C GLN A 145 21.95 13.01 8.21
N ALA A 146 22.98 12.55 8.93
CA ALA A 146 24.08 13.40 9.36
C ALA A 146 25.40 12.67 9.15
N ALA A 147 26.42 13.40 8.70
CA ALA A 147 27.78 12.90 8.52
C ALA A 147 28.77 14.04 8.74
N ASP A 148 29.99 13.70 9.17
CA ASP A 148 31.09 14.66 9.21
C ASP A 148 31.78 14.63 7.83
N LEU A 149 31.76 15.77 7.14
CA LEU A 149 32.32 15.96 5.80
C LEU A 149 33.31 17.13 5.87
N ASP A 150 34.55 16.91 5.42
CA ASP A 150 35.63 17.90 5.44
C ASP A 150 35.88 18.52 6.84
N GLY A 151 35.70 17.71 7.90
CA GLY A 151 35.88 18.13 9.29
C GLY A 151 34.70 18.88 9.89
N GLU A 152 33.60 19.04 9.16
CA GLU A 152 32.39 19.72 9.62
C GLU A 152 31.17 18.79 9.61
N ARG A 153 30.33 18.90 10.64
CA ARG A 153 29.07 18.15 10.70
C ARG A 153 28.04 18.70 9.71
N LYS A 154 27.70 17.90 8.71
CA LYS A 154 26.67 18.24 7.71
C LYS A 154 25.39 17.45 7.97
N THR A 155 24.26 18.11 7.70
CA THR A 155 22.92 17.50 7.76
C THR A 155 22.37 17.42 6.35
N LEU A 156 21.81 16.29 5.97
CA LEU A 156 21.14 16.07 4.71
C LEU A 156 19.65 15.82 4.97
N LEU A 157 18.80 16.65 4.39
CA LEU A 157 17.35 16.63 4.64
C LEU A 157 16.59 16.34 3.34
N LEU A 158 15.52 15.56 3.47
CA LEU A 158 14.50 15.43 2.44
C LEU A 158 13.24 16.15 2.91
N THR A 159 12.69 17.04 2.09
CA THR A 159 11.43 17.74 2.39
C THR A 159 10.40 17.55 1.30
N GLY A 160 9.14 17.84 1.64
CA GLY A 160 8.05 17.94 0.68
C GLY A 160 7.53 16.61 0.15
N THR A 161 8.00 15.45 0.60
CA THR A 161 7.46 14.16 0.13
C THR A 161 6.07 13.88 0.68
N PRO A 162 5.15 13.31 -0.11
CA PRO A 162 3.84 12.90 0.39
C PRO A 162 4.02 11.74 1.40
N PRO A 163 3.02 11.46 2.25
CA PRO A 163 3.08 10.42 3.28
C PRO A 163 2.92 9.00 2.70
N HIS A 164 3.48 8.75 1.52
CA HIS A 164 3.53 7.44 0.89
C HIS A 164 4.86 7.26 0.17
N GLU A 165 5.29 6.00 0.07
CA GLU A 165 6.51 5.66 -0.67
C GLU A 165 6.35 5.94 -2.17
N PRO A 166 7.42 6.31 -2.90
CA PRO A 166 7.33 6.63 -4.35
C PRO A 166 6.75 5.50 -5.22
N ALA A 167 6.79 4.26 -4.75
CA ALA A 167 6.19 3.13 -5.45
C ALA A 167 4.65 3.14 -5.46
N ALA A 168 4.02 3.86 -4.52
CA ALA A 168 2.56 4.01 -4.45
C ALA A 168 2.03 4.99 -5.50
N TRP A 169 2.82 6.02 -5.83
CA TRP A 169 2.50 6.97 -6.90
C TRP A 169 3.75 7.22 -7.76
N LYS A 170 3.96 6.29 -8.69
CA LYS A 170 5.09 6.33 -9.63
C LYS A 170 5.02 7.60 -10.48
N ARG A 171 6.19 8.18 -10.78
CA ARG A 171 6.37 9.34 -11.66
C ARG A 171 5.61 10.56 -11.19
N TYR A 172 5.42 10.69 -9.87
CA TYR A 172 4.81 11.87 -9.29
C TYR A 172 5.61 13.14 -9.64
N ARG A 173 4.91 14.19 -10.08
CA ARG A 173 5.47 15.50 -10.46
C ARG A 173 4.72 16.69 -9.84
N GLY A 174 3.86 16.43 -8.86
CA GLY A 174 3.12 17.50 -8.17
C GLY A 174 3.99 18.28 -7.17
N GLY A 175 3.41 19.27 -6.50
CA GLY A 175 4.14 20.16 -5.59
C GLY A 175 4.85 19.47 -4.42
N ALA A 176 4.45 18.24 -4.09
CA ALA A 176 5.03 17.41 -3.04
C ALA A 176 6.16 16.47 -3.56
N THR A 177 6.91 16.84 -4.61
CA THR A 177 8.10 16.06 -4.98
C THR A 177 9.19 16.27 -3.93
N GLY A 178 9.87 15.19 -3.55
CA GLY A 178 10.98 15.26 -2.59
C GLY A 178 12.05 16.27 -3.01
N ARG A 179 12.47 17.13 -2.09
CA ARG A 179 13.51 18.15 -2.29
C ARG A 179 14.68 17.86 -1.36
N LEU A 180 15.88 17.89 -1.91
CA LEU A 180 17.10 17.55 -1.19
C LEU A 180 17.81 18.82 -0.72
N TRP A 181 18.19 18.85 0.55
CA TRP A 181 18.90 19.97 1.17
C TRP A 181 20.13 19.47 1.90
N LEU A 182 21.31 19.98 1.53
CA LEU A 182 22.55 19.72 2.25
C LEU A 182 22.93 20.97 3.04
N HIS A 183 22.83 20.87 4.37
CA HIS A 183 23.21 21.93 5.31
C HIS A 183 22.61 23.30 4.94
N GLY A 184 21.32 23.31 4.59
CA GLY A 184 20.57 24.52 4.22
C GLY A 184 20.57 24.84 2.72
N GLU A 185 21.49 24.28 1.95
CA GLU A 185 21.58 24.50 0.50
C GLU A 185 20.77 23.47 -0.27
N ARG A 186 19.96 23.92 -1.24
CA ARG A 186 19.14 23.03 -2.05
C ARG A 186 19.97 22.39 -3.16
N LEU A 187 19.93 21.06 -3.24
CA LEU A 187 20.58 20.31 -4.31
C LEU A 187 19.61 20.00 -5.44
N LEU A 188 20.12 20.05 -6.68
CA LEU A 188 19.42 19.60 -7.89
C LEU A 188 17.99 20.19 -8.04
N PRO A 189 17.82 21.52 -7.96
CA PRO A 189 16.49 22.15 -7.95
C PRO A 189 15.67 21.86 -9.21
N ASP A 190 16.34 21.63 -10.34
CA ASP A 190 15.75 21.42 -11.66
C ASP A 190 15.57 19.94 -12.03
N LEU A 191 15.95 19.01 -11.14
CA LEU A 191 15.83 17.59 -11.41
C LEU A 191 14.35 17.16 -11.35
N GLY A 192 13.77 16.92 -12.53
CA GLY A 192 12.36 16.56 -12.68
C GLY A 192 12.05 15.12 -12.28
N GLY A 193 11.87 14.86 -10.98
CA GLY A 193 11.53 13.54 -10.48
C GLY A 193 11.25 13.51 -8.98
N HIS A 194 10.71 12.40 -8.50
CA HIS A 194 10.56 12.22 -7.06
C HIS A 194 11.90 11.77 -6.45
N LEU A 195 12.37 12.42 -5.39
CA LEU A 195 13.60 12.08 -4.67
C LEU A 195 13.28 11.33 -3.37
N ALA A 196 14.03 10.29 -3.03
CA ALA A 196 13.84 9.50 -1.82
C ALA A 196 15.15 8.88 -1.30
N ALA A 197 15.15 8.46 -0.03
CA ALA A 197 16.27 7.77 0.63
C ALA A 197 17.64 8.45 0.42
N PRO A 198 17.80 9.73 0.83
CA PRO A 198 19.09 10.41 0.71
C PRO A 198 20.13 9.80 1.66
N MET A 199 21.38 9.73 1.23
CA MET A 199 22.49 9.09 1.96
C MET A 199 23.83 9.79 1.66
N PHE A 200 24.73 9.82 2.64
CA PHE A 200 26.15 10.12 2.41
C PHE A 200 26.89 8.82 2.04
N VAL A 201 27.56 8.80 0.89
CA VAL A 201 28.22 7.59 0.37
C VAL A 201 29.49 7.94 -0.40
N GLY A 202 30.66 7.52 0.09
CA GLY A 202 31.93 7.66 -0.63
C GLY A 202 32.24 9.09 -1.08
N GLY A 203 31.95 10.09 -0.23
CA GLY A 203 32.13 11.52 -0.53
C GLY A 203 31.08 12.12 -1.48
N ARG A 204 30.02 11.37 -1.81
CA ARG A 204 28.91 11.80 -2.68
C ARG A 204 27.60 11.78 -1.92
N ILE A 205 26.60 12.45 -2.47
CA ILE A 205 25.22 12.40 -2.00
C ILE A 205 24.45 11.43 -2.89
N ALA A 206 24.09 10.27 -2.35
CA ALA A 206 23.31 9.25 -3.04
C ALA A 206 21.83 9.35 -2.70
N PHE A 207 20.96 8.99 -3.64
CA PHE A 207 19.50 9.03 -3.47
C PHE A 207 18.80 8.17 -4.53
N LEU A 208 17.54 7.82 -4.27
CA LEU A 208 16.66 7.21 -5.25
C LEU A 208 15.90 8.29 -6.03
N SER A 209 15.73 8.09 -7.34
CA SER A 209 14.92 8.98 -8.17
C SER A 209 14.26 8.26 -9.35
N ASP A 210 13.12 8.77 -9.80
CA ASP A 210 12.42 8.31 -11.01
C ASP A 210 12.33 9.37 -12.11
N HIS A 211 13.27 10.32 -12.13
CA HIS A 211 13.30 11.38 -13.15
C HIS A 211 13.38 10.83 -14.58
N GLU A 212 14.03 9.68 -14.78
CA GLU A 212 14.10 8.96 -16.07
C GLU A 212 12.97 7.91 -16.24
N GLY A 213 11.92 7.95 -15.41
CA GLY A 213 10.70 7.15 -15.57
C GLY A 213 10.62 5.89 -14.71
N VAL A 214 11.75 5.29 -14.32
CA VAL A 214 11.83 4.16 -13.38
C VAL A 214 12.76 4.49 -12.22
N GLY A 215 12.32 4.19 -11.00
CA GLY A 215 13.08 4.44 -9.78
C GLY A 215 14.43 3.72 -9.77
N ASN A 216 15.53 4.48 -9.76
CA ASN A 216 16.91 3.98 -9.77
C ASN A 216 17.77 4.73 -8.74
N LEU A 217 18.97 4.20 -8.48
CA LEU A 217 19.97 4.83 -7.61
C LEU A 217 20.79 5.85 -8.41
N TYR A 218 20.90 7.05 -7.86
CA TYR A 218 21.70 8.14 -8.42
C TYR A 218 22.59 8.75 -7.34
N SER A 219 23.54 9.57 -7.76
CA SER A 219 24.30 10.43 -6.86
C SER A 219 24.77 11.72 -7.52
N CYS A 220 25.01 12.75 -6.74
CA CYS A 220 25.74 13.96 -7.13
C CYS A 220 26.90 14.25 -6.16
N ALA A 221 27.76 15.19 -6.51
CA ALA A 221 28.71 15.78 -5.57
C ALA A 221 27.96 16.61 -4.51
N PRO A 222 28.59 16.91 -3.35
CA PRO A 222 27.97 17.72 -2.29
C PRO A 222 27.45 19.10 -2.73
N ASP A 223 28.02 19.66 -3.80
CA ASP A 223 27.57 20.93 -4.42
C ASP A 223 26.42 20.75 -5.44
N GLY A 224 25.92 19.51 -5.61
CA GLY A 224 24.88 19.18 -6.56
C GLY A 224 25.37 18.89 -7.99
N THR A 225 26.67 19.03 -8.28
CA THR A 225 27.22 18.78 -9.61
C THR A 225 27.47 17.30 -9.89
N GLY A 226 27.76 16.98 -11.16
CA GLY A 226 28.22 15.65 -11.56
C GLY A 226 27.22 14.54 -11.25
N LEU A 227 25.93 14.76 -11.54
CA LEU A 227 24.88 13.75 -11.41
C LEU A 227 25.24 12.46 -12.17
N ARG A 228 25.05 11.31 -11.52
CA ARG A 228 25.34 9.98 -12.06
C ARG A 228 24.27 8.98 -11.69
N ARG A 229 23.96 8.07 -12.61
CA ARG A 229 23.11 6.89 -12.40
C ARG A 229 23.99 5.68 -12.07
N HIS A 230 23.53 4.84 -11.15
CA HIS A 230 24.28 3.66 -10.65
C HIS A 230 23.55 2.34 -10.85
N THR A 231 22.28 2.37 -11.23
CA THR A 231 21.48 1.16 -11.48
C THR A 231 20.61 1.36 -12.72
N ASP A 232 20.37 0.27 -13.45
CA ASP A 232 19.53 0.26 -14.65
C ASP A 232 18.36 -0.72 -14.55
N HIS A 233 17.52 -0.55 -13.52
CA HIS A 233 16.27 -1.31 -13.41
C HIS A 233 15.20 -0.69 -14.31
N ASP A 234 14.52 -1.51 -15.10
CA ASP A 234 13.53 -1.12 -16.11
C ASP A 234 12.10 -1.58 -15.77
N ALA A 235 11.95 -2.69 -15.05
CA ALA A 235 10.65 -3.27 -14.69
C ALA A 235 10.14 -2.86 -13.29
N PHE A 236 11.04 -2.82 -12.30
CA PHE A 236 10.72 -2.55 -10.90
C PHE A 236 11.56 -1.40 -10.35
N TYR A 237 10.98 -0.62 -9.44
CA TYR A 237 11.72 0.48 -8.80
C TYR A 237 12.74 -0.09 -7.80
N ALA A 238 13.96 0.46 -7.83
CA ALA A 238 14.87 0.44 -6.69
C ALA A 238 14.23 1.23 -5.54
N ARG A 239 14.18 0.62 -4.35
CA ARG A 239 13.44 1.11 -3.19
C ARG A 239 14.23 0.91 -1.91
N ASN A 240 13.90 1.70 -0.88
CA ASN A 240 14.38 1.51 0.49
C ASN A 240 15.90 1.39 0.58
N ALA A 241 16.62 2.25 -0.14
CA ALA A 241 18.08 2.25 -0.14
C ALA A 241 18.63 2.67 1.23
N ALA A 242 19.78 2.09 1.58
CA ALA A 242 20.52 2.37 2.80
C ALA A 242 22.02 2.16 2.55
N SER A 243 22.85 2.72 3.41
CA SER A 243 24.31 2.73 3.23
C SER A 243 25.03 2.55 4.57
N ASP A 244 26.25 2.00 4.49
CA ASP A 244 27.23 1.99 5.57
C ASP A 244 28.25 3.15 5.47
N GLY A 245 28.02 4.09 4.55
CA GLY A 245 28.90 5.20 4.22
C GLY A 245 29.77 4.95 2.97
N THR A 246 29.87 3.71 2.50
CA THR A 246 30.71 3.35 1.34
C THR A 246 29.94 2.59 0.26
N ARG A 247 29.05 1.68 0.67
CA ARG A 247 28.26 0.81 -0.21
C ARG A 247 26.78 1.15 -0.07
N VAL A 248 26.00 0.90 -1.13
CA VAL A 248 24.54 1.08 -1.09
C VAL A 248 23.85 -0.25 -1.25
N VAL A 249 23.02 -0.60 -0.27
CA VAL A 249 22.08 -1.73 -0.37
C VAL A 249 20.67 -1.20 -0.60
N TYR A 250 19.88 -1.92 -1.39
CA TYR A 250 18.50 -1.54 -1.69
C TYR A 250 17.65 -2.75 -2.06
N GLN A 251 16.34 -2.55 -2.14
CA GLN A 251 15.38 -3.55 -2.55
C GLN A 251 14.96 -3.30 -4.01
N CYS A 252 14.86 -4.37 -4.81
CA CYS A 252 14.21 -4.33 -6.13
C CYS A 252 13.49 -5.66 -6.38
N ALA A 253 12.22 -5.62 -6.81
CA ALA A 253 11.40 -6.79 -7.12
C ALA A 253 11.29 -7.86 -5.99
N GLY A 254 11.44 -7.46 -4.72
CA GLY A 254 11.41 -8.40 -3.58
C GLY A 254 12.76 -9.07 -3.28
N ASP A 255 13.79 -8.77 -4.06
CA ASP A 255 15.19 -9.16 -3.83
C ASP A 255 16.00 -7.99 -3.25
N LEU A 256 17.14 -8.32 -2.65
CA LEU A 256 18.11 -7.33 -2.17
C LEU A 256 19.27 -7.22 -3.16
N TRP A 257 19.70 -5.99 -3.38
CA TRP A 257 20.77 -5.64 -4.32
C TRP A 257 21.78 -4.74 -3.61
N ILE A 258 23.03 -4.77 -4.08
CA ILE A 258 24.11 -3.94 -3.57
C ILE A 258 24.88 -3.30 -4.73
N VAL A 259 25.32 -2.06 -4.51
CA VAL A 259 26.33 -1.36 -5.29
C VAL A 259 27.53 -1.16 -4.35
N ASP A 260 28.68 -1.73 -4.71
CA ASP A 260 29.86 -1.79 -3.83
C ASP A 260 30.62 -0.44 -3.78
N ASP A 261 30.44 0.43 -4.77
CA ASP A 261 30.99 1.78 -4.78
C ASP A 261 30.26 2.67 -5.81
N LEU A 262 30.45 3.99 -5.76
CA LEU A 262 29.79 4.94 -6.67
C LEU A 262 30.70 5.42 -7.82
N ALA A 263 31.75 4.67 -8.16
CA ALA A 263 32.57 4.96 -9.33
C ALA A 263 31.82 4.58 -10.63
N PRO A 264 32.15 5.21 -11.77
CA PRO A 264 31.42 5.02 -13.03
C PRO A 264 31.37 3.57 -13.56
N GLY A 265 32.31 2.71 -13.15
CA GLY A 265 32.37 1.32 -13.58
C GLY A 265 31.69 0.33 -12.61
N SER A 266 31.14 0.80 -11.49
CA SER A 266 30.50 -0.08 -10.52
C SER A 266 29.15 -0.56 -11.05
N VAL A 267 28.88 -1.86 -10.89
CA VAL A 267 27.65 -2.50 -11.40
C VAL A 267 26.90 -3.12 -10.23
N PRO A 268 25.58 -2.93 -10.13
CA PRO A 268 24.80 -3.54 -9.06
C PRO A 268 24.79 -5.07 -9.18
N ARG A 269 24.87 -5.74 -8.04
CA ARG A 269 24.73 -7.20 -7.94
C ARG A 269 23.63 -7.58 -6.96
N ARG A 270 22.92 -8.67 -7.26
CA ARG A 270 21.92 -9.24 -6.36
C ARG A 270 22.60 -10.02 -5.23
N LEU A 271 22.08 -9.90 -4.02
CA LEU A 271 22.53 -10.67 -2.85
C LEU A 271 21.77 -12.00 -2.74
N ASP A 272 22.48 -13.14 -2.68
CA ASP A 272 21.85 -14.47 -2.46
C ASP A 272 21.57 -14.74 -0.98
N VAL A 273 20.53 -14.10 -0.44
CA VAL A 273 20.16 -14.26 0.98
C VAL A 273 19.28 -15.49 1.18
N ARG A 274 19.60 -16.30 2.20
CA ARG A 274 18.84 -17.53 2.52
C ARG A 274 18.08 -17.40 3.83
N LEU A 275 16.78 -17.08 3.76
CA LEU A 275 15.91 -17.19 4.95
C LEU A 275 15.97 -18.60 5.50
N SER A 276 16.24 -18.70 6.80
CA SER A 276 16.33 -19.99 7.47
C SER A 276 15.21 -20.22 8.47
N GLY A 277 14.85 -21.48 8.66
CA GLY A 277 13.76 -21.85 9.56
C GLY A 277 12.38 -21.91 8.90
N PRO A 278 11.34 -22.26 9.68
CA PRO A 278 9.99 -22.45 9.18
C PRO A 278 9.37 -21.13 8.69
N ARG A 279 8.70 -21.18 7.54
CA ARG A 279 8.00 -20.04 6.95
C ARG A 279 6.59 -19.94 7.52
N ALA A 280 6.49 -19.55 8.78
CA ALA A 280 5.23 -19.53 9.52
C ALA A 280 4.18 -18.62 8.85
N GLY A 281 4.60 -17.53 8.21
CA GLY A 281 3.72 -16.65 7.43
C GLY A 281 3.08 -17.29 6.20
N ARG A 282 3.59 -18.45 5.75
CA ARG A 282 3.03 -19.24 4.64
C ARG A 282 2.24 -20.46 5.11
N ARG A 283 2.11 -20.66 6.43
CA ARG A 283 1.35 -21.78 6.97
C ARG A 283 -0.11 -21.60 6.62
N THR A 284 -0.71 -22.63 6.01
CA THR A 284 -2.15 -22.67 5.80
C THR A 284 -2.86 -22.74 7.15
N TYR A 285 -3.94 -22.00 7.31
CA TYR A 285 -4.75 -22.00 8.52
C TYR A 285 -6.23 -21.97 8.16
N GLN A 286 -7.06 -22.46 9.07
CA GLN A 286 -8.51 -22.44 8.92
C GLN A 286 -9.01 -21.02 9.16
N VAL A 287 -9.93 -20.57 8.31
CA VAL A 287 -10.50 -19.24 8.37
C VAL A 287 -11.86 -19.33 9.08
N PRO A 288 -12.14 -18.52 10.12
CA PRO A 288 -13.44 -18.52 10.76
C PRO A 288 -14.53 -18.07 9.77
N ALA A 289 -15.38 -19.00 9.33
CA ALA A 289 -16.39 -18.71 8.30
C ALA A 289 -17.29 -17.51 8.66
N ALA A 290 -17.69 -17.41 9.94
CA ALA A 290 -18.57 -16.35 10.44
C ALA A 290 -18.00 -14.92 10.26
N GLN A 291 -16.67 -14.75 10.20
CA GLN A 291 -16.02 -13.44 10.02
C GLN A 291 -15.83 -13.08 8.54
N HIS A 292 -16.14 -14.00 7.62
CA HIS A 292 -15.85 -13.88 6.19
C HIS A 292 -17.06 -14.20 5.32
N VAL A 293 -18.28 -14.08 5.87
CA VAL A 293 -19.52 -14.19 5.10
C VAL A 293 -19.61 -13.02 4.13
N GLY A 294 -19.71 -13.31 2.83
CA GLY A 294 -19.76 -12.32 1.76
C GLY A 294 -21.13 -12.19 1.09
N GLY A 295 -22.05 -13.13 1.34
CA GLY A 295 -23.38 -13.15 0.75
C GLY A 295 -24.15 -14.38 1.20
N VAL A 296 -25.47 -14.27 1.28
CA VAL A 296 -26.37 -15.35 1.71
C VAL A 296 -27.61 -15.29 0.84
N SER A 297 -28.05 -16.45 0.34
CA SER A 297 -29.35 -16.61 -0.28
C SER A 297 -30.05 -17.81 0.35
N VAL A 298 -31.27 -17.59 0.83
CA VAL A 298 -32.05 -18.57 1.58
C VAL A 298 -32.95 -19.32 0.62
N ASP A 299 -33.10 -20.62 0.83
CA ASP A 299 -34.04 -21.42 0.05
C ASP A 299 -35.49 -21.08 0.39
N GLU A 300 -36.40 -21.35 -0.54
CA GLU A 300 -37.84 -21.06 -0.37
C GLU A 300 -38.46 -21.73 0.88
N THR A 301 -37.86 -22.82 1.37
CA THR A 301 -38.35 -23.49 2.58
C THR A 301 -37.85 -22.86 3.89
N GLY A 302 -36.85 -21.97 3.82
CA GLY A 302 -36.19 -21.39 4.99
C GLY A 302 -35.44 -22.42 5.85
N ARG A 303 -35.03 -23.55 5.27
CA ARG A 303 -34.34 -24.65 5.98
C ARG A 303 -32.86 -24.73 5.63
N ALA A 304 -32.45 -24.07 4.56
CA ALA A 304 -31.07 -24.03 4.12
C ALA A 304 -30.73 -22.71 3.43
N SER A 305 -29.44 -22.44 3.33
CA SER A 305 -28.93 -21.29 2.59
C SER A 305 -27.68 -21.64 1.81
N ALA A 306 -27.54 -20.98 0.68
CA ALA A 306 -26.26 -20.82 0.04
C ALA A 306 -25.51 -19.65 0.66
N VAL A 307 -24.30 -19.89 1.12
CA VAL A 307 -23.49 -18.94 1.88
C VAL A 307 -22.14 -18.80 1.21
N VAL A 308 -21.81 -17.57 0.81
CA VAL A 308 -20.47 -17.23 0.35
C VAL A 308 -19.58 -16.99 1.55
N VAL A 309 -18.46 -17.71 1.62
CA VAL A 309 -17.42 -17.52 2.62
C VAL A 309 -16.09 -17.31 1.91
N ARG A 310 -15.51 -16.12 2.04
CA ARG A 310 -14.20 -15.75 1.48
C ARG A 310 -14.02 -16.12 -0.02
N GLY A 311 -15.07 -15.96 -0.82
CA GLY A 311 -15.03 -16.24 -2.26
C GLY A 311 -15.33 -17.70 -2.63
N SER A 312 -15.64 -18.56 -1.67
CA SER A 312 -16.19 -19.91 -1.91
C SER A 312 -17.68 -19.95 -1.58
N LEU A 313 -18.42 -20.89 -2.17
CA LEU A 313 -19.86 -21.06 -1.98
C LEU A 313 -20.17 -22.40 -1.33
N TYR A 314 -20.98 -22.35 -0.27
CA TYR A 314 -21.40 -23.52 0.49
C TYR A 314 -22.91 -23.59 0.63
N TRP A 315 -23.48 -24.79 0.59
CA TRP A 315 -24.85 -25.07 0.95
C TRP A 315 -24.93 -25.54 2.40
N LEU A 316 -25.66 -24.80 3.23
CA LEU A 316 -25.76 -25.01 4.68
C LEU A 316 -27.22 -25.25 5.07
N THR A 317 -27.49 -26.39 5.68
CA THR A 317 -28.77 -26.67 6.35
C THR A 317 -28.80 -26.00 7.73
N HIS A 318 -29.90 -25.33 8.08
CA HIS A 318 -29.96 -24.49 9.29
C HIS A 318 -30.10 -25.28 10.60
N ARG A 319 -30.75 -26.45 10.57
CA ARG A 319 -30.99 -27.27 11.76
C ARG A 319 -29.99 -28.42 11.86
N ASP A 320 -30.07 -29.35 10.90
CA ASP A 320 -29.29 -30.57 10.91
C ASP A 320 -28.84 -30.91 9.49
N GLY A 321 -27.61 -31.41 9.35
CA GLY A 321 -27.06 -31.87 8.09
C GLY A 321 -25.63 -31.39 7.84
N PRO A 322 -24.93 -32.03 6.89
CA PRO A 322 -23.58 -31.63 6.53
C PRO A 322 -23.61 -30.32 5.74
N ALA A 323 -22.63 -29.45 6.00
CA ALA A 323 -22.26 -28.40 5.05
C ALA A 323 -21.75 -29.05 3.76
N ARG A 324 -22.18 -28.53 2.61
CA ARG A 324 -21.73 -29.04 1.31
C ARG A 324 -21.09 -27.94 0.51
N THR A 325 -19.93 -28.19 -0.05
CA THR A 325 -19.30 -27.26 -0.98
C THR A 325 -20.04 -27.25 -2.32
N LEU A 326 -20.34 -26.06 -2.82
CA LEU A 326 -20.83 -25.86 -4.19
C LEU A 326 -19.71 -25.38 -5.12
N ALA A 327 -18.86 -24.47 -4.65
CA ALA A 327 -17.69 -23.98 -5.38
C ALA A 327 -16.58 -23.51 -4.43
N ASP A 328 -15.37 -24.07 -4.55
CA ASP A 328 -14.21 -23.72 -3.71
C ASP A 328 -12.87 -23.73 -4.46
N THR A 329 -12.90 -23.49 -5.78
CA THR A 329 -11.70 -23.54 -6.62
C THR A 329 -10.68 -22.49 -6.14
N PRO A 330 -9.45 -22.90 -5.76
CA PRO A 330 -8.43 -21.95 -5.31
C PRO A 330 -8.11 -20.89 -6.36
N GLY A 331 -8.09 -19.62 -5.95
CA GLY A 331 -7.83 -18.49 -6.84
C GLY A 331 -9.06 -17.95 -7.58
N VAL A 332 -10.22 -18.60 -7.42
CA VAL A 332 -11.51 -18.13 -7.94
C VAL A 332 -12.32 -17.47 -6.83
N ARG A 333 -13.02 -16.40 -7.17
CA ARG A 333 -13.94 -15.69 -6.29
C ARG A 333 -15.37 -15.87 -6.77
N VAL A 334 -16.20 -16.41 -5.87
CA VAL A 334 -17.66 -16.47 -5.98
C VAL A 334 -18.30 -15.37 -5.13
N ARG A 335 -19.37 -14.76 -5.65
CA ARG A 335 -20.14 -13.68 -5.01
C ARG A 335 -21.62 -13.76 -5.36
N LEU A 336 -22.44 -12.99 -4.64
CA LEU A 336 -23.85 -12.73 -4.98
C LEU A 336 -24.63 -14.02 -5.28
N PRO A 337 -24.73 -14.95 -4.32
CA PRO A 337 -25.52 -16.15 -4.52
C PRO A 337 -27.00 -15.77 -4.64
N GLU A 338 -27.73 -16.39 -5.56
CA GLU A 338 -29.17 -16.18 -5.75
C GLU A 338 -29.88 -17.51 -6.02
N MET A 339 -30.80 -17.88 -5.14
CA MET A 339 -31.66 -19.04 -5.35
C MET A 339 -32.59 -18.78 -6.54
N LEU A 340 -32.70 -19.76 -7.44
CA LEU A 340 -33.57 -19.67 -8.61
C LEU A 340 -34.92 -20.33 -8.30
N GLY A 341 -35.77 -19.62 -7.55
CA GLY A 341 -37.07 -20.12 -7.09
C GLY A 341 -36.96 -21.47 -6.36
N ASP A 342 -37.94 -22.35 -6.56
CA ASP A 342 -37.98 -23.70 -5.98
C ASP A 342 -37.26 -24.78 -6.83
N SER A 343 -36.59 -24.37 -7.91
CA SER A 343 -36.02 -25.29 -8.91
C SER A 343 -34.86 -26.15 -8.41
N GLY A 344 -34.36 -25.87 -7.20
CA GLY A 344 -33.17 -26.50 -6.64
C GLY A 344 -31.90 -26.14 -7.41
N ARG A 345 -31.88 -24.96 -8.03
CA ARG A 345 -30.73 -24.35 -8.70
C ARG A 345 -30.36 -23.05 -7.98
N ILE A 346 -29.10 -22.67 -8.13
CA ILE A 346 -28.54 -21.44 -7.61
C ILE A 346 -27.69 -20.77 -8.67
N ALA A 347 -27.86 -19.47 -8.83
CA ALA A 347 -26.97 -18.61 -9.59
C ALA A 347 -25.94 -17.94 -8.66
N TYR A 348 -24.76 -17.65 -9.18
CA TYR A 348 -23.77 -16.81 -8.51
C TYR A 348 -22.82 -16.18 -9.52
N VAL A 349 -22.15 -15.10 -9.13
CA VAL A 349 -21.10 -14.49 -9.94
C VAL A 349 -19.77 -15.17 -9.66
N THR A 350 -19.01 -15.50 -10.71
CA THR A 350 -17.66 -16.08 -10.63
C THR A 350 -16.69 -15.39 -11.58
N ASP A 351 -15.41 -15.31 -11.18
CA ASP A 351 -14.30 -14.80 -12.01
C ASP A 351 -13.37 -15.93 -12.52
N ALA A 352 -13.85 -17.17 -12.58
CA ALA A 352 -13.03 -18.35 -12.88
C ALA A 352 -12.30 -18.29 -14.26
N GLU A 353 -12.80 -17.48 -15.19
CA GLU A 353 -12.21 -17.23 -16.52
C GLU A 353 -11.59 -15.84 -16.65
N GLY A 354 -11.42 -15.12 -15.54
CA GLY A 354 -10.87 -13.77 -15.48
C GLY A 354 -11.94 -12.69 -15.35
N GLU A 355 -12.87 -12.62 -16.31
CA GLU A 355 -14.01 -11.69 -16.28
C GLU A 355 -15.19 -12.27 -15.49
N ASP A 356 -16.05 -11.40 -14.98
CA ASP A 356 -17.28 -11.81 -14.28
C ASP A 356 -18.22 -12.58 -15.22
N ALA A 357 -18.69 -13.73 -14.74
CA ALA A 357 -19.71 -14.56 -15.37
C ALA A 357 -20.78 -14.95 -14.34
N VAL A 358 -21.99 -15.29 -14.81
CA VAL A 358 -23.00 -15.94 -13.96
C VAL A 358 -22.87 -17.45 -14.13
N GLU A 359 -22.74 -18.18 -13.03
CA GLU A 359 -22.72 -19.63 -13.01
C GLU A 359 -23.93 -20.18 -12.27
N ILE A 360 -24.61 -21.13 -12.92
CA ILE A 360 -25.77 -21.83 -12.37
C ILE A 360 -25.34 -23.22 -11.95
N SER A 361 -25.42 -23.48 -10.66
CA SER A 361 -25.18 -24.79 -10.07
C SER A 361 -26.47 -25.41 -9.55
N TYR A 362 -26.46 -26.73 -9.42
CA TYR A 362 -27.57 -27.47 -8.85
C TYR A 362 -27.29 -27.75 -7.37
N LEU A 363 -28.33 -27.66 -6.54
CA LEU A 363 -28.21 -28.05 -5.14
C LEU A 363 -27.82 -29.54 -5.04
N PRO A 364 -27.03 -29.93 -4.02
CA PRO A 364 -26.50 -31.29 -3.95
C PRO A 364 -27.61 -32.31 -3.73
N ARG A 365 -27.67 -33.33 -4.60
CA ARG A 365 -28.65 -34.45 -4.54
C ARG A 365 -27.93 -35.77 -4.29
N ALA A 366 -28.65 -36.73 -3.69
CA ALA A 366 -28.13 -38.08 -3.42
C ALA A 366 -27.74 -38.85 -4.71
N THR A 367 -28.35 -38.50 -5.84
CA THR A 367 -28.12 -39.12 -7.16
C THR A 367 -26.85 -38.64 -7.87
N GLY A 368 -26.04 -37.80 -7.23
CA GLY A 368 -24.84 -37.19 -7.82
C GLY A 368 -25.04 -35.76 -8.32
N GLY A 369 -23.94 -35.10 -8.65
CA GLY A 369 -23.91 -33.72 -9.11
C GLY A 369 -24.27 -33.59 -10.60
N ARG A 370 -24.86 -32.45 -10.97
CA ARG A 370 -24.95 -31.98 -12.36
C ARG A 370 -23.87 -30.94 -12.59
N ALA A 371 -23.30 -30.91 -13.79
CA ALA A 371 -22.33 -29.88 -14.15
C ALA A 371 -22.97 -28.50 -14.04
N ALA A 372 -22.20 -27.55 -13.50
CA ALA A 372 -22.60 -26.15 -13.48
C ALA A 372 -22.64 -25.60 -14.91
N ARG A 373 -23.56 -24.66 -15.17
CA ARG A 373 -23.67 -23.97 -16.45
C ARG A 373 -23.22 -22.53 -16.27
N ARG A 374 -22.21 -22.13 -17.04
CA ARG A 374 -21.71 -20.76 -17.06
C ARG A 374 -22.35 -19.95 -18.17
N LEU A 375 -22.69 -18.71 -17.88
CA LEU A 375 -23.40 -17.78 -18.73
C LEU A 375 -22.67 -16.45 -18.80
N ALA A 376 -22.72 -15.83 -19.98
CA ALA A 376 -22.35 -14.42 -20.20
C ALA A 376 -20.91 -14.02 -19.80
N SER A 377 -19.96 -14.95 -19.80
CA SER A 377 -18.53 -14.67 -19.55
C SER A 377 -18.04 -13.52 -20.44
N GLY A 378 -17.44 -12.49 -19.82
CA GLY A 378 -16.94 -11.29 -20.52
C GLY A 378 -18.00 -10.35 -21.09
N ARG A 379 -19.30 -10.62 -20.92
CA ARG A 379 -20.40 -9.80 -21.48
C ARG A 379 -21.08 -8.89 -20.44
N LEU A 380 -20.91 -9.20 -19.16
CA LEU A 380 -21.59 -8.54 -18.05
C LEU A 380 -20.88 -7.25 -17.57
N GLY A 381 -19.57 -7.13 -17.78
CA GLY A 381 -18.75 -6.21 -16.98
C GLY A 381 -18.70 -6.64 -15.51
N ARG A 382 -18.17 -5.80 -14.62
CA ARG A 382 -18.15 -6.12 -13.18
C ARG A 382 -19.56 -6.04 -12.59
N VAL A 383 -20.08 -7.18 -12.14
CA VAL A 383 -21.41 -7.31 -11.54
C VAL A 383 -21.39 -6.75 -10.11
N LEU A 384 -22.31 -5.83 -9.84
CA LEU A 384 -22.52 -5.19 -8.53
C LEU A 384 -23.70 -5.81 -7.78
N GLU A 385 -24.79 -6.09 -8.50
CA GLU A 385 -26.00 -6.70 -7.95
C GLU A 385 -26.53 -7.78 -8.90
N LEU A 386 -27.14 -8.80 -8.31
CA LEU A 386 -27.75 -9.92 -9.01
C LEU A 386 -29.03 -10.27 -8.25
N VAL A 387 -30.16 -10.40 -8.95
CA VAL A 387 -31.42 -10.83 -8.34
C VAL A 387 -32.19 -11.71 -9.31
N SER A 388 -32.82 -12.76 -8.78
CA SER A 388 -33.72 -13.64 -9.54
C SER A 388 -35.15 -13.13 -9.53
N ASP A 389 -35.89 -13.38 -10.61
CA ASP A 389 -37.35 -13.33 -10.54
C ASP A 389 -37.89 -14.51 -9.70
N PRO A 390 -39.13 -14.42 -9.16
CA PRO A 390 -39.68 -15.43 -8.25
C PRO A 390 -39.79 -16.84 -8.86
N ALA A 391 -39.92 -16.93 -10.18
CA ALA A 391 -39.97 -18.21 -10.89
C ALA A 391 -38.58 -18.85 -11.08
N GLY A 392 -37.50 -18.10 -10.89
CA GLY A 392 -36.14 -18.59 -11.14
C GLY A 392 -35.84 -18.77 -12.63
N GLU A 393 -36.49 -18.00 -13.50
CA GLU A 393 -36.40 -18.07 -14.95
C GLU A 393 -35.53 -16.96 -15.53
N ARG A 394 -35.43 -15.83 -14.81
CA ARG A 394 -34.62 -14.67 -15.21
C ARG A 394 -33.80 -14.11 -14.06
N LEU A 395 -32.63 -13.59 -14.40
CA LEU A 395 -31.79 -12.78 -13.51
C LEU A 395 -31.70 -11.35 -14.02
N ALA A 396 -31.84 -10.38 -13.13
CA ALA A 396 -31.44 -9.00 -13.38
C ALA A 396 -30.02 -8.75 -12.84
N VAL A 397 -29.19 -8.11 -13.65
CA VAL A 397 -27.77 -7.83 -13.35
C VAL A 397 -27.51 -6.34 -13.43
N ALA A 398 -27.06 -5.73 -12.34
CA ALA A 398 -26.55 -4.36 -12.36
C ALA A 398 -25.02 -4.38 -12.51
N SER A 399 -24.50 -3.73 -13.55
CA SER A 399 -23.06 -3.67 -13.84
C SER A 399 -22.44 -2.33 -13.46
N HIS A 400 -21.14 -2.35 -13.18
CA HIS A 400 -20.34 -1.17 -12.84
C HIS A 400 -20.35 -0.04 -13.88
N ASP A 401 -20.75 -0.32 -15.12
CA ASP A 401 -20.81 0.62 -16.23
C ASP A 401 -22.21 1.23 -16.43
N GLY A 402 -23.12 1.01 -15.46
CA GLY A 402 -24.47 1.57 -15.45
C GLY A 402 -25.51 0.75 -16.22
N ARG A 403 -25.13 -0.37 -16.84
CA ARG A 403 -26.09 -1.25 -17.53
C ARG A 403 -26.91 -2.08 -16.54
N LEU A 404 -28.19 -2.22 -16.85
CA LEU A 404 -29.09 -3.24 -16.30
C LEU A 404 -29.30 -4.31 -17.39
N LEU A 405 -28.93 -5.55 -17.08
CA LEU A 405 -29.04 -6.67 -18.02
C LEU A 405 -30.06 -7.67 -17.52
N ILE A 406 -30.82 -8.25 -18.43
CA ILE A 406 -31.66 -9.41 -18.15
C ILE A 406 -31.02 -10.65 -18.77
N LEU A 407 -30.92 -11.70 -17.95
CA LEU A 407 -30.36 -13.00 -18.32
C LEU A 407 -31.43 -14.08 -18.18
N ASP A 408 -31.73 -14.78 -19.27
CA ASP A 408 -32.57 -15.97 -19.21
C ASP A 408 -31.78 -17.16 -18.65
N VAL A 409 -32.34 -17.80 -17.62
CA VAL A 409 -31.71 -18.94 -16.90
C VAL A 409 -32.45 -20.27 -17.11
N GLY A 410 -33.31 -20.34 -18.12
CA GLY A 410 -34.04 -21.54 -18.55
C GLY A 410 -33.15 -22.75 -18.89
N GLU A 411 -33.78 -23.92 -19.04
CA GLU A 411 -33.12 -25.21 -19.30
C GLU A 411 -32.29 -25.24 -20.61
N PRO A 412 -31.28 -26.13 -20.71
CA PRO A 412 -30.10 -25.99 -21.59
C PRO A 412 -30.32 -25.98 -23.12
N ASP A 413 -31.54 -26.16 -23.62
CA ASP A 413 -31.84 -26.20 -25.06
C ASP A 413 -32.31 -24.85 -25.64
N ALA A 414 -32.39 -23.79 -24.83
CA ALA A 414 -32.70 -22.43 -25.29
C ALA A 414 -31.42 -21.59 -25.46
N GLU A 415 -31.29 -20.89 -26.59
CA GLU A 415 -30.26 -19.86 -26.77
C GLU A 415 -30.32 -18.85 -25.62
N VAL A 416 -29.17 -18.55 -25.02
CA VAL A 416 -29.08 -17.55 -23.95
C VAL A 416 -29.26 -16.18 -24.60
N ALA A 417 -30.48 -15.65 -24.54
CA ALA A 417 -30.75 -14.28 -24.90
C ALA A 417 -30.22 -13.36 -23.78
N LEU A 418 -29.41 -12.40 -24.19
CA LEU A 418 -28.98 -11.28 -23.36
C LEU A 418 -29.68 -10.06 -23.92
N THR A 419 -30.75 -9.62 -23.27
CA THR A 419 -31.44 -8.40 -23.64
C THR A 419 -30.85 -7.24 -22.86
N LEU A 420 -30.41 -6.22 -23.61
CA LEU A 420 -30.00 -4.93 -23.10
C LEU A 420 -31.24 -4.04 -23.07
N ASP A 421 -31.85 -3.87 -21.90
CA ASP A 421 -32.79 -2.78 -21.72
C ASP A 421 -31.98 -1.58 -21.22
N ALA A 422 -31.66 -0.67 -22.15
CA ALA A 422 -31.20 0.65 -21.78
C ALA A 422 -32.37 1.34 -21.07
N VAL A 423 -32.29 1.47 -19.75
CA VAL A 423 -33.13 2.43 -19.04
C VAL A 423 -32.55 3.80 -19.39
N ASP A 424 -33.12 4.43 -20.41
CA ASP A 424 -32.83 5.82 -20.72
C ASP A 424 -32.97 6.63 -19.42
N ALA A 425 -31.92 7.38 -19.09
CA ALA A 425 -31.94 8.29 -17.96
C ALA A 425 -33.22 9.12 -18.04
N VAL A 426 -34.02 9.06 -16.97
CA VAL A 426 -35.25 9.84 -16.87
C VAL A 426 -34.87 11.30 -17.08
N ASP A 427 -35.31 11.85 -18.20
CA ASP A 427 -35.09 13.24 -18.58
C ASP A 427 -35.64 14.10 -17.44
N ALA A 428 -34.74 14.79 -16.73
CA ALA A 428 -35.12 15.76 -15.72
C ALA A 428 -35.73 16.95 -16.47
N GLY A 429 -37.00 16.83 -16.81
CA GLY A 429 -37.80 17.86 -17.44
C GLY A 429 -37.65 19.15 -16.64
N SER A 430 -36.99 20.13 -17.26
CA SER A 430 -37.01 21.51 -16.79
C SER A 430 -38.47 21.96 -16.73
N PRO A 431 -38.96 22.56 -15.62
CA PRO A 431 -40.32 23.03 -15.57
C PRO A 431 -40.43 24.24 -16.51
N GLY A 432 -41.01 23.99 -17.67
CA GLY A 432 -41.45 25.00 -18.62
C GLY A 432 -42.68 25.72 -18.08
N ASP A 433 -42.54 27.03 -18.06
CA ASP A 433 -43.54 28.08 -17.92
C ASP A 433 -44.87 27.75 -18.64
N ALA A 434 -45.96 27.75 -17.87
CA ALA A 434 -47.33 27.87 -18.37
C ALA A 434 -48.13 28.65 -17.30
N GLY A 435 -48.41 29.90 -17.63
CA GLY A 435 -49.13 30.82 -16.80
C GLY A 435 -50.58 30.42 -16.55
N ASP A 436 -51.10 30.93 -15.45
CA ASP A 436 -52.53 31.13 -15.27
C ASP A 436 -52.73 32.54 -14.70
N GLU A 437 -53.53 33.32 -15.44
CA GLU A 437 -54.01 34.64 -15.06
C GLU A 437 -55.06 34.48 -13.96
N ASP A 438 -54.93 35.20 -12.84
CA ASP A 438 -56.05 36.02 -12.36
C ASP A 438 -55.63 37.06 -11.31
N ALA A 439 -56.38 38.16 -11.31
CA ALA A 439 -55.95 39.49 -10.93
C ALA A 439 -56.25 39.94 -9.49
N ALA A 440 -55.66 41.11 -9.18
CA ALA A 440 -55.95 42.12 -8.14
C ALA A 440 -55.09 42.09 -6.86
N GLY A 441 -54.40 43.16 -6.44
CA GLY A 441 -54.21 44.50 -7.00
C GLY A 441 -53.41 45.39 -6.03
N THR A 442 -52.85 46.49 -6.56
CA THR A 442 -52.37 47.74 -5.90
C THR A 442 -51.18 47.64 -4.92
N ALA A 443 -50.18 48.52 -4.87
CA ALA A 443 -49.82 49.77 -5.56
C ALA A 443 -48.30 50.01 -5.30
N ASP A 444 -47.52 50.35 -6.32
CA ASP A 444 -46.91 51.68 -6.53
C ASP A 444 -45.72 52.04 -5.63
N ARG A 445 -44.49 52.02 -6.19
CA ARG A 445 -43.65 53.22 -6.37
C ARG A 445 -42.27 52.92 -6.98
N ALA A 446 -41.94 53.72 -7.99
CA ALA A 446 -40.65 53.91 -8.67
C ALA A 446 -39.53 54.35 -7.68
N ASP A 447 -38.23 54.42 -7.98
CA ASP A 447 -37.52 54.67 -9.23
C ASP A 447 -35.99 54.46 -9.02
N THR A 448 -35.25 54.33 -10.13
CA THR A 448 -33.82 54.66 -10.35
C THR A 448 -32.66 53.86 -9.70
N THR A 449 -31.92 53.14 -10.54
CA THR A 449 -30.44 53.03 -10.59
C THR A 449 -29.86 54.28 -11.33
N PRO A 450 -28.53 54.51 -11.50
CA PRO A 450 -27.33 53.83 -11.00
C PRO A 450 -26.16 54.78 -10.54
N GLY A 451 -25.06 54.21 -10.03
CA GLY A 451 -23.74 54.87 -10.10
C GLY A 451 -22.81 54.65 -8.90
N ALA A 452 -21.77 53.84 -9.09
CA ALA A 452 -20.47 54.00 -8.42
C ALA A 452 -19.57 54.91 -9.31
N PRO A 453 -18.32 55.30 -8.97
CA PRO A 453 -17.51 55.07 -7.75
C PRO A 453 -16.73 56.32 -7.25
N ALA A 454 -16.02 56.21 -6.11
CA ALA A 454 -14.74 56.88 -5.74
C ALA A 454 -14.43 56.51 -4.27
N GLU A 455 -13.33 55.82 -3.97
CA GLU A 455 -12.04 56.43 -3.58
C GLU A 455 -12.21 57.58 -2.58
N ASP A 456 -11.89 57.34 -1.31
CA ASP A 456 -11.14 58.33 -0.53
C ASP A 456 -10.24 57.67 0.52
N THR A 457 -9.17 58.40 0.75
CA THR A 457 -7.91 58.13 1.45
C THR A 457 -7.99 58.56 2.92
N ASP A 458 -6.92 58.22 3.65
CA ASP A 458 -6.47 58.72 4.97
C ASP A 458 -7.13 58.19 6.26
N ALA A 459 -6.38 57.33 6.97
CA ALA A 459 -5.56 57.70 8.15
C ALA A 459 -4.74 56.50 8.66
#